data_AF-A0A365XW42-F1
#
_entry.id   AF-A0A365XW42-F1
#
_cell.length_a   1.000
_cell.length_b   1.000
_cell.length_c   1.000
_cell.angle_alpha   90.00
_cell.angle_beta   90.00
_cell.angle_gamma   90.00
#
_symmetry.space_group_name_H-M   'P 1'
#
loop_
_entity.id
_entity.type
_entity.pdbx_description
1 polymer ?
#
loop_
_entity_poly.entity_id
_entity_poly.type
_entity_poly.pdbx_seq_one_letter_code
_entity_poly.pdbx_strand_id
1 'polypeptide(L)'
;MVNKARLQRLLIYAAKCVSGVLVVLVLSWLLDYKDVVWVLISVMLVLSPDGSDAMTLAVTRIKANVIGAASGFLLLLFHPNLLITMSIAVCITVVLCNLFKLEPATRTALAATIIVMTHEAGAHLWDTAVGRVISVLTGCVLGLLITFIFHNRYTKQTAEMILSITDRGGE
;
A
#
# COMPACT_ATOMS: atom_id res chain seq x y z
N MET A 1 31.79 -7.46 12.09
CA MET A 1 31.59 -6.01 12.39
C MET A 1 30.31 -5.55 11.70
N VAL A 2 29.23 -5.33 12.45
CA VAL A 2 27.97 -4.80 11.88
C VAL A 2 28.22 -3.36 11.42
N ASN A 3 27.99 -3.11 10.14
CA ASN A 3 28.24 -1.81 9.53
C ASN A 3 27.22 -0.80 10.12
N LYS A 4 27.70 0.17 10.91
CA LYS A 4 26.88 1.15 11.68
C LYS A 4 25.82 1.83 10.80
N ALA A 5 26.15 2.11 9.54
CA ALA A 5 25.24 2.67 8.55
C ALA A 5 24.05 1.76 8.19
N ARG A 6 24.25 0.43 8.16
CA ARG A 6 23.17 -0.55 7.92
C ARG A 6 22.20 -0.62 9.09
N LEU A 7 22.73 -0.60 10.32
CA LEU A 7 21.90 -0.59 11.53
C LEU A 7 21.04 0.68 11.60
N GLN A 8 21.61 1.83 11.29
CA GLN A 8 20.87 3.10 11.25
C GLN A 8 19.72 3.05 10.24
N ARG A 9 19.95 2.58 8.99
CA ARG A 9 18.88 2.42 8.00
C ARG A 9 17.78 1.47 8.45
N LEU A 10 18.13 0.36 9.10
CA LEU A 10 17.17 -0.59 9.65
C LEU A 10 16.31 0.04 10.76
N LEU A 11 16.91 0.78 11.69
CA LEU A 11 16.18 1.46 12.75
C LEU A 11 15.22 2.52 12.21
N ILE A 12 15.63 3.26 11.18
CA ILE A 12 14.78 4.25 10.49
C ILE A 12 13.58 3.56 9.85
N TYR A 13 13.81 2.48 9.14
CA TYR A 13 12.74 1.73 8.50
C TYR A 13 11.79 1.11 9.54
N ALA A 14 12.32 0.55 10.63
CA ALA A 14 11.51 0.06 11.74
C ALA A 14 10.65 1.18 12.36
N ALA A 15 11.22 2.36 12.58
CA ALA A 15 10.50 3.53 13.08
C ALA A 15 9.38 3.97 12.12
N LYS A 16 9.62 3.97 10.80
CA LYS A 16 8.57 4.20 9.79
C LYS A 16 7.42 3.19 9.93
N CYS A 17 7.73 1.90 10.01
CA CYS A 17 6.72 0.85 10.14
C CYS A 17 5.91 0.99 11.43
N VAL A 18 6.56 1.19 12.58
CA VAL A 18 5.87 1.39 13.86
C VAL A 18 5.00 2.65 13.82
N SER A 19 5.50 3.76 13.27
CA SER A 19 4.70 4.98 13.10
C SER A 19 3.47 4.74 12.22
N GLY A 20 3.59 3.94 11.17
CA GLY A 20 2.46 3.54 10.31
C GLY A 20 1.41 2.73 11.05
N VAL A 21 1.82 1.76 11.85
CA VAL A 21 0.90 0.99 12.70
C VAL A 21 0.17 1.91 13.67
N LEU A 22 0.90 2.75 14.41
CA LEU A 22 0.32 3.65 15.41
C LEU A 22 -0.67 4.63 14.79
N VAL A 23 -0.29 5.29 13.68
CA VAL A 23 -1.16 6.26 12.99
C VAL A 23 -2.44 5.59 12.49
N VAL A 24 -2.34 4.42 11.86
CA VAL A 24 -3.53 3.72 11.35
C VAL A 24 -4.44 3.27 12.50
N LEU A 25 -3.89 2.71 13.58
CA LEU A 25 -4.71 2.28 14.72
C LEU A 25 -5.42 3.45 15.42
N VAL A 26 -4.71 4.56 15.65
CA VAL A 26 -5.29 5.76 16.27
C VAL A 26 -6.38 6.37 15.38
N LEU A 27 -6.14 6.51 14.08
CA LEU A 27 -7.14 7.03 13.15
C LEU A 27 -8.34 6.11 13.02
N SER A 28 -8.12 4.79 13.00
CA SER A 28 -9.21 3.82 12.91
C SER A 28 -10.08 3.83 14.15
N TRP A 29 -9.48 3.98 15.33
CA TRP A 29 -10.21 4.14 16.58
C TRP A 29 -11.02 5.44 16.63
N LEU A 30 -10.46 6.55 16.14
CA LEU A 30 -11.15 7.85 16.13
C LEU A 30 -12.32 7.91 15.15
N LEU A 31 -12.22 7.17 14.03
CA LEU A 31 -13.20 7.19 12.93
C LEU A 31 -14.14 5.97 12.94
N ASP A 32 -14.02 5.08 13.93
CA ASP A 32 -14.72 3.77 13.98
C ASP A 32 -14.61 2.97 12.67
N TYR A 33 -13.42 2.99 12.05
CA TYR A 33 -13.19 2.35 10.77
C TYR A 33 -12.97 0.85 10.92
N LYS A 34 -13.78 0.03 10.24
CA LYS A 34 -13.80 -1.44 10.42
C LYS A 34 -12.72 -2.18 9.61
N ASP A 35 -12.34 -1.65 8.45
CA ASP A 35 -11.41 -2.31 7.52
C ASP A 35 -9.91 -2.04 7.81
N VAL A 36 -9.57 -1.96 9.10
CA VAL A 36 -8.22 -1.56 9.60
C VAL A 36 -7.10 -2.41 9.01
N VAL A 37 -7.31 -3.73 8.92
CA VAL A 37 -6.32 -4.69 8.42
C VAL A 37 -5.87 -4.33 7.00
N TRP A 38 -6.79 -3.89 6.15
CA TRP A 38 -6.51 -3.58 4.76
C TRP A 38 -5.75 -2.27 4.58
N VAL A 39 -6.05 -1.28 5.43
CA VAL A 39 -5.30 -0.03 5.50
C VAL A 39 -3.87 -0.31 5.97
N LEU A 40 -3.70 -1.12 7.03
CA LEU A 40 -2.38 -1.52 7.54
C LEU A 40 -1.52 -2.20 6.47
N ILE A 41 -2.06 -3.23 5.81
CA ILE A 41 -1.38 -3.92 4.71
C ILE A 41 -0.97 -2.93 3.62
N SER A 42 -1.84 -1.98 3.30
CA SER A 42 -1.58 -0.98 2.26
C SER A 42 -0.48 0.01 2.64
N VAL A 43 -0.44 0.46 3.89
CA VAL A 43 0.67 1.28 4.41
C VAL A 43 1.99 0.52 4.32
N MET A 44 2.04 -0.71 4.85
CA MET A 44 3.30 -1.48 4.91
C MET A 44 3.92 -1.75 3.55
N LEU A 45 3.09 -1.85 2.52
CA LEU A 45 3.54 -2.17 1.17
C LEU A 45 3.80 -0.93 0.31
N VAL A 46 3.60 0.27 0.85
CA VAL A 46 4.03 1.55 0.27
C VAL A 46 5.25 2.10 0.98
N LEU A 47 5.42 1.80 2.28
CA LEU A 47 6.61 2.19 3.03
C LEU A 47 7.86 1.61 2.38
N SER A 48 8.70 2.49 1.84
CA SER A 48 10.01 2.14 1.30
C SER A 48 11.12 2.52 2.29
N PRO A 49 12.15 1.68 2.48
CA PRO A 49 13.32 2.00 3.29
C PRO A 49 13.96 3.33 2.90
N ASP A 50 14.18 3.55 1.60
CA ASP A 50 14.85 4.74 1.06
C ASP A 50 13.84 5.82 0.63
N GLY A 51 12.60 5.43 0.34
CA GLY A 51 11.50 6.36 0.03
C GLY A 51 11.39 6.78 -1.43
N SER A 52 12.43 6.54 -2.25
CA SER A 52 12.44 6.88 -3.69
C SER A 52 11.30 6.22 -4.46
N ASP A 53 10.96 4.99 -4.10
CA ASP A 53 10.01 4.18 -4.87
C ASP A 53 8.60 4.22 -4.28
N ALA A 54 8.40 4.88 -3.15
CA ALA A 54 7.12 4.86 -2.42
C ALA A 54 5.96 5.38 -3.28
N MET A 55 6.18 6.43 -4.07
CA MET A 55 5.18 6.98 -4.99
C MET A 55 4.80 5.97 -6.09
N THR A 56 5.79 5.33 -6.71
CA THR A 56 5.58 4.30 -7.72
C THR A 56 4.81 3.12 -7.13
N LEU A 57 5.19 2.66 -5.94
CA LEU A 57 4.50 1.57 -5.22
C LEU A 57 3.05 1.93 -4.92
N ALA A 58 2.79 3.14 -4.42
CA ALA A 58 1.44 3.62 -4.12
C ALA A 58 0.54 3.67 -5.37
N VAL A 59 1.00 4.32 -6.45
CA VAL A 59 0.21 4.44 -7.69
C VAL A 59 -0.06 3.07 -8.30
N THR A 60 0.95 2.20 -8.33
CA THR A 60 0.81 0.85 -8.87
C THR A 60 -0.23 0.05 -8.07
N ARG A 61 -0.22 0.18 -6.73
CA ARG A 61 -1.20 -0.47 -5.85
C ARG A 61 -2.61 0.02 -6.04
N ILE A 62 -2.80 1.33 -6.14
CA ILE A 62 -4.11 1.94 -6.34
C ILE A 62 -4.70 1.41 -7.66
N LYS A 63 -3.95 1.50 -8.76
CA LYS A 63 -4.40 1.00 -10.07
C LYS A 63 -4.72 -0.49 -10.05
N ALA A 64 -3.83 -1.30 -9.46
CA ALA A 64 -4.01 -2.75 -9.39
C ALA A 64 -5.24 -3.14 -8.56
N ASN A 65 -5.47 -2.49 -7.41
CA ASN A 65 -6.65 -2.79 -6.58
C ASN A 65 -7.95 -2.31 -7.24
N VAL A 66 -7.94 -1.19 -7.97
CA VAL A 66 -9.10 -0.76 -8.76
C VAL A 66 -9.43 -1.78 -9.85
N ILE A 67 -8.42 -2.28 -10.58
CA ILE A 67 -8.62 -3.32 -11.61
C ILE A 67 -9.18 -4.60 -10.99
N GLY A 68 -8.61 -5.05 -9.86
CA GLY A 68 -9.08 -6.25 -9.18
C GLY A 68 -10.50 -6.11 -8.63
N ALA A 69 -10.79 -5.00 -7.95
CA ALA A 69 -12.11 -4.72 -7.41
C ALA A 69 -13.17 -4.60 -8.52
N ALA A 70 -12.84 -3.92 -9.63
CA ALA A 70 -13.73 -3.81 -10.78
C ALA A 70 -13.97 -5.17 -11.45
N SER A 71 -12.92 -5.96 -11.66
CA SER A 71 -13.04 -7.30 -12.26
C SER A 71 -13.88 -8.24 -11.40
N GLY A 72 -13.65 -8.25 -10.08
CA GLY A 72 -14.44 -9.05 -9.15
C GLY A 72 -15.90 -8.60 -9.10
N PHE A 73 -16.15 -7.30 -9.03
CA PHE A 73 -17.50 -6.74 -8.98
C PHE A 73 -18.30 -7.02 -10.26
N LEU A 74 -17.70 -6.79 -11.44
CA LEU A 74 -18.37 -7.02 -12.73
C LEU A 74 -18.76 -8.49 -12.90
N LEU A 75 -17.89 -9.42 -12.51
CA LEU A 75 -18.14 -10.85 -12.68
C LEU A 75 -19.06 -11.41 -11.59
N LEU A 76 -19.21 -10.75 -10.45
CA LEU A 76 -20.20 -11.08 -9.42
C LEU A 76 -21.65 -10.87 -9.93
N LEU A 77 -21.86 -9.90 -10.84
CA LEU A 77 -23.17 -9.65 -11.46
C LEU A 77 -23.63 -10.78 -12.38
N PHE A 78 -22.67 -11.51 -12.97
CA PHE A 78 -22.96 -12.72 -13.70
C PHE A 78 -23.09 -13.82 -12.66
N HIS A 79 -24.32 -14.24 -12.36
CA HIS A 79 -24.63 -15.21 -11.32
C HIS A 79 -24.62 -16.71 -11.75
N PRO A 80 -23.80 -17.22 -12.71
CA PRO A 80 -23.57 -18.65 -12.81
C PRO A 80 -22.40 -19.10 -11.91
N ASN A 81 -22.44 -20.36 -11.51
CA ASN A 81 -21.41 -21.14 -10.79
C ASN A 81 -20.12 -20.38 -10.39
N LEU A 82 -19.94 -20.17 -9.07
CA LEU A 82 -18.80 -19.47 -8.48
C LEU A 82 -17.44 -19.94 -9.01
N LEU A 83 -17.27 -21.24 -9.27
CA LEU A 83 -16.01 -21.77 -9.78
C LEU A 83 -15.64 -21.18 -11.15
N ILE A 84 -16.61 -21.09 -12.05
CA ILE A 84 -16.42 -20.64 -13.43
C ILE A 84 -16.22 -19.12 -13.43
N THR A 85 -17.10 -18.38 -12.77
CA THR A 85 -17.03 -16.91 -12.71
C THR A 85 -15.75 -16.44 -12.03
N MET A 86 -15.33 -17.11 -10.96
CA MET A 86 -14.08 -16.80 -10.27
C MET A 86 -12.85 -17.06 -11.16
N SER A 87 -12.84 -18.19 -11.89
CA SER A 87 -11.74 -18.52 -12.81
C SER A 87 -11.63 -17.48 -13.94
N ILE A 88 -12.76 -17.04 -14.47
CA ILE A 88 -12.82 -16.00 -15.50
C ILE A 88 -12.36 -14.65 -14.92
N ALA A 89 -12.83 -14.27 -13.73
CA ALA A 89 -12.45 -13.00 -13.08
C ALA A 89 -10.94 -12.92 -12.81
N VAL A 90 -10.33 -14.01 -12.33
CA VAL A 90 -8.88 -14.13 -12.15
C VAL A 90 -8.15 -13.98 -13.49
N CYS A 91 -8.59 -14.69 -14.53
CA CYS A 91 -7.98 -14.60 -15.86
C CYS A 91 -8.04 -13.15 -16.41
N ILE A 92 -9.21 -12.52 -16.37
CA ILE A 92 -9.42 -11.13 -16.79
C ILE A 92 -8.51 -10.20 -15.99
N THR A 93 -8.43 -10.36 -14.67
CA THR A 93 -7.58 -9.52 -13.81
C THR A 93 -6.12 -9.60 -14.23
N VAL A 94 -5.59 -10.80 -14.52
CA VAL A 94 -4.21 -10.98 -14.99
C VAL A 94 -4.00 -10.30 -16.34
N VAL A 95 -4.91 -10.51 -17.30
CA VAL A 95 -4.83 -9.90 -18.63
C VAL A 95 -4.85 -8.38 -18.53
N LEU A 96 -5.77 -7.81 -17.73
CA LEU A 96 -5.84 -6.37 -17.52
C LEU A 96 -4.56 -5.84 -16.86
N CYS A 97 -4.05 -6.50 -15.81
CA CYS A 97 -2.80 -6.08 -15.17
C CYS A 97 -1.62 -6.08 -16.16
N ASN A 98 -1.53 -7.07 -17.05
CA ASN A 98 -0.51 -7.13 -18.08
C ASN A 98 -0.66 -6.00 -19.11
N LEU A 99 -1.89 -5.73 -19.59
CA LEU A 99 -2.17 -4.64 -20.53
C LEU A 99 -1.82 -3.26 -19.95
N PHE A 100 -2.01 -3.07 -18.64
CA PHE A 100 -1.68 -1.83 -17.94
C PHE A 100 -0.24 -1.77 -17.41
N LYS A 101 0.62 -2.77 -17.67
CA LYS A 101 2.00 -2.87 -17.19
C LYS A 101 2.11 -2.79 -15.65
N LEU A 102 1.23 -3.51 -14.97
CA LEU A 102 1.12 -3.57 -13.51
C LEU A 102 1.59 -4.93 -12.97
N GLU A 103 2.48 -5.64 -13.67
CA GLU A 103 2.95 -6.97 -13.28
C GLU A 103 3.45 -7.07 -11.82
N PRO A 104 4.18 -6.07 -11.27
CA PRO A 104 4.62 -6.10 -9.88
C PRO A 104 3.47 -6.15 -8.87
N ALA A 105 2.29 -5.65 -9.25
CA ALA A 105 1.10 -5.56 -8.42
C ALA A 105 -0.02 -6.54 -8.81
N THR A 106 0.17 -7.41 -9.79
CA THR A 106 -0.84 -8.41 -10.18
C THR A 106 -1.31 -9.25 -8.99
N ARG A 107 -0.41 -9.62 -8.09
CA ARG A 107 -0.76 -10.38 -6.86
C ARG A 107 -1.75 -9.63 -5.97
N THR A 108 -1.61 -8.31 -5.83
CA THR A 108 -2.57 -7.52 -5.04
C THR A 108 -3.87 -7.27 -5.79
N ALA A 109 -3.84 -7.18 -7.12
CA ALA A 109 -5.07 -7.11 -7.93
C ALA A 109 -5.89 -8.39 -7.78
N LEU A 110 -5.24 -9.56 -7.90
CA LEU A 110 -5.88 -10.86 -7.70
C LEU A 110 -6.48 -11.01 -6.31
N ALA A 111 -5.77 -10.59 -5.26
CA ALA A 111 -6.31 -10.58 -3.92
C ALA A 111 -7.57 -9.71 -3.82
N ALA A 112 -7.57 -8.51 -4.44
CA ALA A 112 -8.76 -7.66 -4.48
C ALA A 112 -9.93 -8.32 -5.21
N THR A 113 -9.70 -8.95 -6.37
CA THR A 113 -10.71 -9.72 -7.11
C THR A 113 -11.34 -10.81 -6.24
N ILE A 114 -10.50 -11.64 -5.59
CA ILE A 114 -10.95 -12.73 -4.71
C ILE A 114 -11.80 -12.18 -3.56
N ILE A 115 -11.29 -11.16 -2.85
CA ILE A 115 -12.00 -10.60 -1.70
C ILE A 115 -13.35 -10.03 -2.11
N VAL A 116 -13.43 -9.28 -3.21
CA VAL A 116 -14.70 -8.73 -3.68
C VAL A 116 -15.70 -9.84 -4.04
N MET A 117 -15.25 -10.98 -4.54
CA MET A 117 -16.11 -12.11 -4.91
C MET A 117 -16.49 -13.03 -3.73
N THR A 118 -15.69 -13.06 -2.66
CA THR A 118 -15.91 -13.97 -1.53
C THR A 118 -16.43 -13.30 -0.26
N HIS A 119 -16.26 -11.99 -0.12
CA HIS A 119 -16.74 -11.29 1.07
C HIS A 119 -18.26 -11.17 1.04
N GLU A 120 -18.90 -11.32 2.19
CA GLU A 120 -20.33 -11.09 2.32
C GLU A 120 -20.64 -9.65 1.87
N ALA A 121 -21.47 -9.51 0.84
CA ALA A 121 -21.95 -8.20 0.43
C ALA A 121 -22.70 -7.58 1.61
N GLY A 122 -22.41 -6.32 1.90
CA GLY A 122 -23.12 -5.54 2.92
C GLY A 122 -24.56 -5.23 2.50
N ALA A 123 -25.02 -4.01 2.75
CA ALA A 123 -26.33 -3.59 2.28
C ALA A 123 -26.41 -3.54 0.74
N HIS A 124 -25.28 -3.32 0.08
CA HIS A 124 -25.15 -3.32 -1.36
C HIS A 124 -23.98 -4.19 -1.86
N LEU A 125 -24.14 -4.74 -3.07
CA LEU A 125 -23.13 -5.60 -3.73
C LEU A 125 -21.78 -4.89 -3.97
N TRP A 126 -21.79 -3.55 -4.02
CA TRP A 126 -20.60 -2.74 -4.30
C TRP A 126 -19.89 -2.26 -3.03
N ASP A 127 -20.47 -2.48 -1.84
CA ASP A 127 -19.90 -2.03 -0.56
C ASP A 127 -18.49 -2.59 -0.37
N THR A 128 -18.32 -3.89 -0.61
CA THR A 128 -17.02 -4.56 -0.53
C THR A 128 -16.03 -3.98 -1.55
N ALA A 129 -16.46 -3.80 -2.81
CA ALA A 129 -15.57 -3.28 -3.85
C ALA A 129 -15.07 -1.86 -3.54
N VAL A 130 -15.96 -0.98 -3.10
CA VAL A 130 -15.62 0.40 -2.74
C VAL A 130 -14.83 0.45 -1.43
N GLY A 131 -15.22 -0.32 -0.41
CA GLY A 131 -14.48 -0.43 0.84
C GLY A 131 -13.02 -0.84 0.62
N ARG A 132 -12.77 -1.79 -0.29
CA ARG A 132 -11.42 -2.21 -0.68
C ARG A 132 -10.62 -1.11 -1.36
N VAL A 133 -11.22 -0.40 -2.32
CA VAL A 133 -10.54 0.72 -2.99
C VAL A 133 -10.23 1.85 -2.00
N ILE A 134 -11.17 2.22 -1.12
CA ILE A 134 -10.97 3.25 -0.09
C ILE A 134 -9.89 2.85 0.92
N SER A 135 -9.88 1.59 1.37
CA SER A 135 -8.86 1.08 2.29
C SER A 135 -7.45 1.20 1.69
N VAL A 136 -7.31 0.84 0.42
CA VAL A 136 -6.03 0.88 -0.29
C VAL A 136 -5.60 2.32 -0.55
N LEU A 137 -6.52 3.18 -0.99
CA LEU A 137 -6.26 4.61 -1.17
C LEU A 137 -5.78 5.25 0.13
N THR A 138 -6.52 5.05 1.22
CA THR A 138 -6.18 5.58 2.55
C THR A 138 -4.81 5.08 3.00
N GLY A 139 -4.54 3.78 2.89
CA GLY A 139 -3.24 3.23 3.28
C GLY A 139 -2.09 3.72 2.41
N CYS A 140 -2.32 3.91 1.10
CA CYS A 140 -1.31 4.48 0.21
C CYS A 140 -1.00 5.93 0.56
N VAL A 141 -2.03 6.75 0.82
CA VAL A 141 -1.86 8.16 1.22
C VAL A 141 -1.12 8.25 2.55
N LEU A 142 -1.52 7.48 3.56
CA LEU A 142 -0.82 7.47 4.86
C LEU A 142 0.62 6.98 4.72
N GLY A 143 0.87 5.92 3.96
CA GLY A 143 2.21 5.41 3.70
C GLY A 143 3.12 6.45 3.02
N LEU A 144 2.59 7.19 2.05
CA LEU A 144 3.30 8.30 1.39
C LEU A 144 3.59 9.44 2.37
N LEU A 145 2.61 9.86 3.17
CA LEU A 145 2.79 10.93 4.16
C LEU A 145 3.87 10.57 5.18
N ILE A 146 3.84 9.36 5.74
CA ILE A 146 4.86 8.88 6.66
C ILE A 146 6.22 8.84 5.99
N THR A 147 6.29 8.31 4.76
CA THR A 147 7.55 8.24 4.01
C THR A 147 8.12 9.63 3.77
N PHE A 148 7.28 10.59 3.39
CA PHE A 148 7.66 11.97 3.15
C PHE A 148 8.16 12.68 4.43
N ILE A 149 7.46 12.52 5.55
CA ILE A 149 7.86 13.09 6.85
C ILE A 149 9.25 12.59 7.25
N PHE A 150 9.47 11.28 7.16
CA PHE A 150 10.77 10.69 7.50
C PHE A 150 11.86 11.08 6.49
N HIS A 151 11.58 11.02 5.19
CA HIS A 151 12.57 11.35 4.16
C HIS A 151 13.00 12.82 4.23
N ASN A 152 12.06 13.76 4.41
CA ASN A 152 12.38 15.18 4.57
C ASN A 152 13.21 15.47 5.83
N ARG A 153 12.90 14.81 6.95
CA ARG A 153 13.67 14.95 8.21
C ARG A 153 15.08 14.37 8.09
N TYR A 154 15.24 13.22 7.43
CA TYR A 154 16.54 12.56 7.29
C TYR A 154 17.46 13.22 6.27
N THR A 155 16.94 13.63 5.11
CA THR A 155 17.73 14.36 4.11
C THR A 155 18.28 15.66 4.70
N LYS A 156 17.48 16.37 5.54
CA LYS A 156 17.95 17.54 6.29
C LYS A 156 19.04 17.19 7.32
N GLN A 157 18.84 16.17 8.14
CA GLN A 157 19.84 15.77 9.15
C GLN A 157 21.17 15.31 8.54
N THR A 158 21.14 14.60 7.40
CA THR A 158 22.37 14.20 6.70
C THR A 158 23.07 15.38 6.05
N ALA A 159 22.32 16.33 5.46
CA ALA A 159 22.89 17.56 4.92
C ALA A 159 23.55 18.43 6.00
N GLU A 160 22.89 18.62 7.14
CA GLU A 160 23.43 19.36 8.29
C GLU A 160 24.70 18.70 8.86
N MET A 161 24.72 17.36 8.97
CA MET A 161 25.90 16.62 9.41
C MET A 161 27.09 16.80 8.45
N ILE A 162 26.87 16.68 7.14
CA ILE A 162 27.95 16.85 6.14
C ILE A 162 28.50 18.28 6.18
N LEU A 163 27.63 19.29 6.22
CA LEU A 163 28.04 20.69 6.32
C LEU A 163 28.86 20.94 7.59
N SER A 164 28.48 20.36 8.73
CA SER A 164 29.24 20.48 9.98
C SER A 164 30.61 19.81 9.98
N ILE A 165 30.79 18.77 9.15
CA ILE A 165 32.10 18.09 8.99
C ILE A 165 33.00 18.90 8.05
N THR A 166 32.45 19.46 6.97
CA THR A 166 33.20 20.34 6.05
C THR A 166 33.71 21.60 6.76
N ASP A 167 32.92 22.16 7.67
CA ASP A 167 33.31 23.35 8.46
C ASP A 167 34.47 23.05 9.44
N ARG A 168 34.58 21.81 9.93
CA ARG A 168 35.64 21.38 10.87
C ARG A 168 36.91 20.84 10.19
N GLY A 169 36.86 20.55 8.89
CA GLY A 169 38.00 20.01 8.13
C GLY A 169 38.80 21.07 7.38
N GLY A 170 38.42 22.35 7.51
CA GLY A 170 39.04 23.49 6.85
C GLY A 170 39.96 24.34 7.74
N GLU A 171 40.22 23.92 8.98
CA GLU A 171 41.17 24.55 9.92
C GLU A 171 42.48 23.76 10.01
#